data_AF-A0A3B5M2G7-F1
#
_entry.id   AF-A0A3B5M2G7-F1
#
_cell.length_a   1.000
_cell.length_b   1.000
_cell.length_c   1.000
_cell.angle_alpha   90.00
_cell.angle_beta   90.00
_cell.angle_gamma   90.00
#
_symmetry.space_group_name_H-M   'P 1'
#
loop_
_entity.id
_entity.type
_entity.pdbx_description
1 polymer ?
#
loop_
_entity_poly.entity_id
_entity_poly.type
_entity_poly.pdbx_seq_one_letter_code
_entity_poly.pdbx_strand_id
1 'polypeptide(L)'
;MLILLTLGFLLTLLCLTGCVGALRENCCLLKMFSVIVLVLITIQVLFAIVAYTVQDQIEGYLRSGMLAAMAGYQDDLDLRFITDEIQLGLQCCGADTYRDWEVNIYYNCSAPGVLACGVPATCCVDPLENGTVWNSQCGVGAQVMDEFTAQSVIFLGGCLGGISRWIEQHEGLIGTVGVVVVGIQILAVFIATRLLENIHRHKAHA
;
A
#
# COMPACT_ATOMS: atom_id res chain seq x y z
N MET A 1 0.78 -8.94 -6.53
CA MET A 1 1.29 -8.31 -7.79
C MET A 1 0.22 -8.00 -8.86
N LEU A 2 -0.80 -8.85 -9.06
CA LEU A 2 -1.78 -8.72 -10.16
C LEU A 2 -2.55 -7.38 -10.16
N ILE A 3 -2.95 -6.87 -8.99
CA ILE A 3 -3.72 -5.62 -8.84
C ILE A 3 -2.95 -4.40 -9.37
N LEU A 4 -1.64 -4.33 -9.09
CA LEU A 4 -0.80 -3.22 -9.57
C LEU A 4 -0.64 -3.25 -11.09
N LEU A 5 -0.48 -4.44 -11.66
CA LEU A 5 -0.37 -4.62 -13.11
C LEU A 5 -1.69 -4.25 -13.81
N THR A 6 -2.84 -4.70 -13.28
CA THR A 6 -4.14 -4.38 -13.86
C THR A 6 -4.44 -2.88 -13.76
N LEU A 7 -4.14 -2.25 -12.62
CA LEU A 7 -4.29 -0.80 -12.45
C LEU A 7 -3.41 -0.03 -13.44
N GLY A 8 -2.13 -0.37 -13.54
CA GLY A 8 -1.20 0.28 -14.48
C GLY A 8 -1.63 0.14 -15.94
N PHE A 9 -2.13 -1.03 -16.32
CA PHE A 9 -2.68 -1.25 -17.66
C PHE A 9 -3.91 -0.37 -17.94
N LEU A 10 -4.87 -0.30 -17.01
CA LEU A 10 -6.08 0.52 -17.15
C LEU A 10 -5.75 2.01 -17.25
N LEU A 11 -4.81 2.50 -16.44
CA LEU A 11 -4.34 3.89 -16.49
C LEU A 11 -3.68 4.20 -17.84
N THR A 12 -2.88 3.26 -18.37
CA THR A 12 -2.25 3.42 -19.68
C THR A 12 -3.30 3.51 -20.80
N LEU A 13 -4.31 2.64 -20.78
CA LEU A 13 -5.42 2.71 -21.74
C LEU A 13 -6.17 4.05 -21.65
N LEU A 14 -6.45 4.52 -20.43
CA LEU A 14 -7.09 5.82 -20.23
C LEU A 14 -6.27 6.95 -20.85
N CYS A 15 -4.96 6.99 -20.58
CA CYS A 15 -4.05 7.97 -21.19
C CYS A 15 -4.04 7.88 -22.72
N LEU A 16 -3.97 6.66 -23.29
CA LEU A 16 -4.02 6.46 -24.74
C LEU A 16 -5.33 6.98 -25.35
N THR A 17 -6.48 6.76 -24.70
CA THR A 17 -7.76 7.28 -25.21
C THR A 17 -7.80 8.81 -25.22
N GLY A 18 -7.23 9.47 -24.19
CA GLY A 18 -7.10 10.92 -24.14
C GLY A 18 -6.17 11.44 -25.24
N CYS A 19 -4.97 10.87 -25.36
CA CYS A 19 -3.97 11.28 -26.35
C CYS A 19 -4.46 11.06 -27.80
N VAL A 20 -4.97 9.87 -28.12
CA VAL A 20 -5.49 9.54 -29.47
C VAL A 20 -6.74 10.36 -29.77
N GLY A 21 -7.62 10.56 -28.79
CA GLY A 21 -8.81 11.40 -28.92
C GLY A 21 -8.47 12.84 -29.29
N ALA A 22 -7.44 13.41 -28.66
CA ALA A 22 -6.94 14.75 -28.98
C ALA A 22 -6.27 14.82 -30.36
N LEU A 23 -5.34 13.89 -30.66
CA LEU A 23 -4.58 13.89 -31.92
C LEU A 23 -5.43 13.61 -33.17
N ARG A 24 -6.45 12.76 -33.04
CA ARG A 24 -7.35 12.39 -34.15
C ARG A 24 -8.63 13.23 -34.19
N GLU A 25 -8.75 14.23 -33.32
CA GLU A 25 -9.97 15.04 -33.13
C GLU A 25 -11.25 14.17 -33.03
N ASN A 26 -11.12 13.03 -32.35
CA ASN A 26 -12.20 12.06 -32.22
C ASN A 26 -13.05 12.37 -30.99
N CYS A 27 -14.20 13.03 -31.23
CA CYS A 27 -15.13 13.44 -30.19
C CYS A 27 -15.61 12.29 -29.29
N CYS A 28 -15.76 11.07 -29.83
CA CYS A 28 -16.22 9.93 -29.05
C CYS A 28 -15.19 9.52 -27.99
N LEU A 29 -13.92 9.39 -28.39
CA LEU A 29 -12.82 9.04 -27.48
C LEU A 29 -12.62 10.13 -26.41
N LEU A 30 -12.66 11.39 -26.81
CA LEU A 30 -12.47 12.52 -25.89
C LEU A 30 -13.62 12.63 -24.86
N LYS A 31 -14.86 12.31 -25.28
CA LYS A 31 -16.02 12.23 -24.38
C LYS A 31 -15.88 11.06 -23.41
N MET A 32 -15.48 9.87 -23.89
CA MET A 32 -15.24 8.71 -23.03
C MET A 32 -14.15 8.98 -22.00
N PHE A 33 -13.03 9.56 -22.41
CA PHE A 33 -11.95 10.00 -21.50
C PHE A 33 -12.50 10.94 -20.42
N SER A 34 -13.26 11.98 -20.81
CA SER A 34 -13.82 12.95 -19.87
C SER A 34 -14.79 12.31 -18.86
N VAL A 35 -15.64 11.39 -19.30
CA VAL A 35 -16.58 10.67 -18.43
C VAL A 35 -15.83 9.76 -17.45
N ILE A 36 -14.82 9.01 -17.91
CA ILE A 36 -14.04 8.12 -17.04
C ILE A 36 -13.29 8.94 -15.99
N VAL A 37 -12.62 10.04 -16.37
CA VAL A 37 -11.93 10.90 -15.40
C VAL A 37 -12.90 11.51 -14.40
N LEU A 38 -14.10 11.92 -14.83
CA LEU A 38 -15.13 12.42 -13.90
C LEU A 38 -15.55 11.35 -12.89
N VAL A 39 -15.72 10.09 -13.32
CA VAL A 39 -16.00 8.96 -12.43
C VAL A 39 -14.84 8.70 -11.47
N LEU A 40 -13.59 8.87 -11.90
CA LEU A 40 -12.44 8.75 -10.99
C LEU A 40 -12.44 9.85 -9.93
N ILE A 41 -12.77 11.09 -10.28
CA ILE A 41 -12.90 12.19 -9.32
C ILE A 41 -13.98 11.86 -8.28
N THR A 42 -15.16 11.35 -8.70
CA THR A 42 -16.22 11.00 -7.75
C THR A 42 -15.81 9.86 -6.82
N ILE A 43 -15.15 8.83 -7.34
CA ILE A 43 -14.61 7.73 -6.53
C ILE A 43 -13.58 8.24 -5.52
N GLN A 44 -12.68 9.13 -5.92
CA GLN A 44 -11.67 9.70 -5.02
C GLN A 44 -12.29 10.49 -3.87
N VAL A 45 -13.29 11.33 -4.16
CA VAL A 45 -14.01 12.09 -3.13
C VAL A 45 -14.78 11.15 -2.20
N LEU A 46 -15.47 10.14 -2.73
CA LEU A 46 -16.17 9.15 -1.92
C LEU A 46 -15.21 8.36 -1.03
N PHE A 47 -14.06 7.93 -1.58
CA PHE A 47 -13.04 7.23 -0.81
C PHE A 47 -12.50 8.09 0.32
N ALA A 48 -12.22 9.38 0.08
CA ALA A 48 -11.76 10.30 1.10
C ALA A 48 -12.81 10.49 2.23
N ILE A 49 -14.09 10.62 1.87
CA ILE A 49 -15.18 10.69 2.86
C ILE A 49 -15.25 9.41 3.69
N VAL A 50 -15.25 8.24 3.03
CA VAL A 50 -15.32 6.95 3.71
C VAL A 50 -14.12 6.78 4.65
N ALA A 51 -12.90 7.00 4.16
CA ALA A 51 -11.68 6.90 4.96
C ALA A 51 -11.72 7.77 6.22
N TYR A 52 -12.23 9.00 6.12
CA TYR A 52 -12.44 9.87 7.26
C TYR A 52 -13.49 9.33 8.24
N THR A 53 -14.62 8.84 7.73
CA THR A 53 -15.72 8.34 8.60
C THR A 53 -15.39 7.02 9.32
N VAL A 54 -14.57 6.16 8.73
CA VAL A 54 -14.24 4.85 9.30
C VAL A 54 -12.84 4.82 9.93
N GLN A 55 -12.20 5.96 10.15
CA GLN A 55 -10.83 6.05 10.66
C GLN A 55 -10.59 5.18 11.91
N ASP A 56 -11.56 5.14 12.83
CA ASP A 56 -11.47 4.36 14.07
C ASP A 56 -11.57 2.84 13.82
N GLN A 57 -12.19 2.42 12.71
CA GLN A 57 -12.33 1.01 12.33
C GLN A 57 -11.18 0.53 11.44
N ILE A 58 -10.49 1.45 10.75
CA ILE A 58 -9.37 1.12 9.86
C ILE A 58 -8.30 0.33 10.59
N GLU A 59 -8.01 0.65 11.85
CA GLU A 59 -7.03 -0.09 12.65
C GLU A 59 -7.38 -1.59 12.76
N GLY A 60 -8.65 -1.93 13.00
CA GLY A 60 -9.11 -3.32 13.05
C GLY A 60 -9.01 -4.05 11.71
N TYR A 61 -9.32 -3.36 10.60
CA TYR A 61 -9.15 -3.91 9.26
C TYR A 61 -7.67 -4.13 8.91
N LEU A 62 -6.80 -3.17 9.25
CA LEU A 62 -5.37 -3.32 9.06
C LEU A 62 -4.80 -4.44 9.92
N ARG A 63 -5.26 -4.57 11.17
CA ARG A 63 -4.87 -5.66 12.07
C ARG A 63 -5.20 -7.02 11.50
N SER A 64 -6.47 -7.22 11.13
CA SER A 64 -6.92 -8.48 10.53
C SER A 64 -6.18 -8.80 9.23
N GLY A 65 -5.94 -7.80 8.37
CA GLY A 65 -5.16 -7.95 7.15
C GLY A 65 -3.71 -8.35 7.42
N MET A 66 -3.04 -7.71 8.38
CA MET A 66 -1.67 -8.03 8.77
C MET A 66 -1.57 -9.44 9.35
N LEU A 67 -2.48 -9.83 10.24
CA LEU A 67 -2.51 -11.19 10.79
C LEU A 67 -2.77 -12.26 9.72
N ALA A 68 -3.62 -11.96 8.73
CA ALA A 68 -3.84 -12.85 7.58
C ALA A 68 -2.58 -12.96 6.70
N ALA A 69 -1.87 -11.85 6.46
CA ALA A 69 -0.61 -11.85 5.74
C ALA A 69 0.48 -12.65 6.48
N MET A 70 0.56 -12.49 7.81
CA MET A 70 1.47 -13.25 8.67
C MET A 70 1.14 -14.75 8.67
N ALA A 71 -0.14 -15.12 8.73
CA ALA A 71 -0.56 -16.52 8.66
C ALA A 71 -0.12 -17.19 7.35
N GLY A 72 -0.27 -16.48 6.21
CA GLY A 72 0.14 -16.96 4.89
C GLY A 72 1.60 -16.69 4.52
N TYR A 73 2.42 -16.17 5.43
CA TYR A 73 3.76 -15.64 5.14
C TYR A 73 4.72 -16.65 4.49
N GLN A 74 4.64 -17.94 4.83
CA GLN A 74 5.51 -18.96 4.22
C GLN A 74 4.91 -19.58 2.95
N ASP A 75 3.59 -19.51 2.79
CA ASP A 75 2.88 -20.21 1.72
C ASP A 75 2.66 -19.31 0.50
N ASP A 76 2.67 -17.98 0.67
CA ASP A 76 2.49 -17.00 -0.40
C ASP A 76 3.65 -15.99 -0.45
N LEU A 77 4.36 -15.98 -1.58
CA LEU A 77 5.50 -15.08 -1.83
C LEU A 77 5.10 -13.60 -1.87
N ASP A 78 3.88 -13.28 -2.31
CA ASP A 78 3.38 -11.90 -2.33
C ASP A 78 3.12 -11.43 -0.89
N LEU A 79 2.51 -12.27 -0.05
CA LEU A 79 2.27 -11.94 1.37
C LEU A 79 3.58 -11.84 2.14
N ARG A 80 4.54 -12.71 1.84
CA ARG A 80 5.89 -12.65 2.37
C ARG A 80 6.56 -11.32 2.07
N PHE A 81 6.61 -10.96 0.78
CA PHE A 81 7.22 -9.72 0.31
C PHE A 81 6.59 -8.49 0.97
N ILE A 82 5.27 -8.41 1.00
CA ILE A 82 4.56 -7.27 1.62
C ILE A 82 4.87 -7.19 3.12
N THR A 83 4.85 -8.32 3.83
CA THR A 83 5.13 -8.35 5.28
C THR A 83 6.58 -7.93 5.57
N ASP A 84 7.54 -8.42 4.78
CA ASP A 84 8.95 -8.08 4.90
C ASP A 84 9.20 -6.58 4.66
N GLU A 85 8.62 -6.01 3.60
CA GLU A 85 8.74 -4.58 3.29
C GLU A 85 8.13 -3.70 4.39
N ILE A 86 6.99 -4.11 4.96
CA ILE A 86 6.37 -3.39 6.08
C ILE A 86 7.28 -3.43 7.31
N GLN A 87 7.79 -4.60 7.69
CA GLN A 87 8.63 -4.75 8.88
C GLN A 87 9.96 -4.00 8.77
N LEU A 88 10.61 -4.09 7.61
CA LEU A 88 11.85 -3.36 7.34
C LEU A 88 11.61 -1.85 7.26
N GLY A 89 10.56 -1.42 6.54
CA GLY A 89 10.27 0.00 6.30
C GLY A 89 9.81 0.75 7.54
N LEU A 90 9.07 0.09 8.43
CA LEU A 90 8.56 0.69 9.68
C LEU A 90 9.37 0.30 10.92
N GLN A 91 10.38 -0.57 10.77
CA GLN A 91 11.22 -1.07 11.86
C GLN A 91 10.37 -1.62 13.02
N CYS A 92 9.50 -2.57 12.67
CA CYS A 92 8.49 -3.15 13.55
C CYS A 92 8.46 -4.67 13.43
N CYS A 93 7.82 -5.35 14.38
CA CYS A 93 7.62 -6.80 14.33
C CYS A 93 6.21 -7.19 14.78
N GLY A 94 5.53 -7.97 13.95
CA GLY A 94 4.14 -8.38 14.16
C GLY A 94 3.11 -7.27 13.92
N ALA A 95 1.85 -7.53 14.24
CA ALA A 95 0.77 -6.56 14.03
C ALA A 95 0.75 -5.52 15.17
N ASP A 96 0.55 -5.99 16.39
CA ASP A 96 0.62 -5.22 17.65
C ASP A 96 1.93 -5.51 18.40
N THR A 97 2.39 -6.75 18.33
CA THR A 97 3.56 -7.24 19.05
C THR A 97 4.27 -8.36 18.28
N TYR A 98 5.57 -8.53 18.53
CA TYR A 98 6.38 -9.61 17.96
C TYR A 98 5.83 -11.02 18.26
N ARG A 99 4.99 -11.18 19.29
CA ARG A 99 4.33 -12.46 19.62
C ARG A 99 3.18 -12.84 18.69
N ASP A 100 2.68 -11.90 17.88
CA ASP A 100 1.62 -12.17 16.91
C ASP A 100 2.06 -13.19 15.85
N TRP A 101 3.36 -13.47 15.72
CA TRP A 101 3.88 -14.54 14.88
C TRP A 101 3.39 -15.94 15.26
N GLU A 102 2.79 -16.12 16.45
CA GLU A 102 2.12 -17.36 16.84
C GLU A 102 0.97 -17.78 15.90
N VAL A 103 0.37 -16.83 15.15
CA VAL A 103 -0.68 -17.13 14.17
C VAL A 103 -0.17 -17.94 12.97
N ASN A 104 1.14 -17.90 12.70
CA ASN A 104 1.74 -18.62 11.60
C ASN A 104 2.14 -20.04 12.05
N ILE A 105 1.75 -21.05 11.26
CA ILE A 105 1.97 -22.48 11.60
C ILE A 105 3.44 -22.88 11.76
N TYR A 106 4.38 -22.14 11.16
CA TYR A 106 5.82 -22.42 11.23
C TYR A 106 6.51 -21.70 12.39
N TYR A 107 5.99 -20.55 12.81
CA TYR A 107 6.53 -19.73 13.90
C TYR A 107 5.84 -19.98 15.24
N ASN A 108 4.67 -20.62 15.22
CA ASN A 108 3.99 -21.09 16.43
C ASN A 108 4.94 -21.92 17.31
N CYS A 109 4.92 -21.69 18.62
CA CYS A 109 5.79 -22.41 19.56
C CYS A 109 5.57 -23.93 19.61
N SER A 110 4.38 -24.39 19.20
CA SER A 110 4.07 -25.83 19.11
C SER A 110 4.51 -26.45 17.79
N ALA A 111 5.04 -25.65 16.85
CA ALA A 111 5.44 -26.12 15.54
C ALA A 111 6.69 -27.02 15.62
N PRO A 112 6.76 -28.10 14.82
CA PRO A 112 7.99 -28.86 14.67
C PRO A 112 8.93 -28.09 13.73
N GLY A 113 9.98 -27.47 14.26
CA GLY A 113 11.00 -26.83 13.42
C GLY A 113 11.87 -25.82 14.14
N VAL A 114 12.94 -25.39 13.46
CA VAL A 114 13.89 -24.38 13.98
C VAL A 114 13.31 -22.97 14.03
N LEU A 115 12.18 -22.74 13.33
CA LEU A 115 11.46 -21.46 13.31
C LEU A 115 10.45 -21.32 14.46
N ALA A 116 10.17 -22.41 15.18
CA ALA A 116 9.22 -22.40 16.28
C ALA A 116 9.63 -21.41 17.37
N CYS A 117 8.65 -20.69 17.93
CA CYS A 117 8.87 -19.56 18.83
C CYS A 117 9.76 -18.45 18.26
N GLY A 118 9.98 -18.40 16.94
CA GLY A 118 10.82 -17.41 16.30
C GLY A 118 10.02 -16.27 15.69
N VAL A 119 10.73 -15.34 15.08
CA VAL A 119 10.20 -14.31 14.17
C VAL A 119 11.05 -14.28 12.90
N PRO A 120 10.56 -13.75 11.77
CA PRO A 120 11.41 -13.55 10.60
C PRO A 120 12.54 -12.58 10.90
N ALA A 121 13.64 -12.74 10.17
CA ALA A 121 14.81 -11.90 10.41
C ALA A 121 14.65 -10.45 9.89
N THR A 122 13.55 -10.13 9.19
CA THR A 122 13.11 -8.74 8.94
C THR A 122 12.69 -8.00 10.21
N CYS A 123 12.41 -8.72 11.31
CA CYS A 123 12.18 -8.13 12.63
C CYS A 123 13.47 -7.72 13.37
N CYS A 124 14.66 -8.00 12.86
CA CYS A 124 15.90 -7.80 13.60
C CYS A 124 16.43 -6.36 13.53
N VAL A 125 16.92 -5.83 14.65
CA VAL A 125 17.35 -4.43 14.78
C VAL A 125 18.65 -4.15 14.04
N ASP A 126 19.63 -5.02 14.20
CA ASP A 126 20.88 -5.00 13.44
C ASP A 126 21.03 -6.35 12.73
N PRO A 127 20.47 -6.49 11.52
CA PRO A 127 20.57 -7.76 10.81
C PRO A 127 21.99 -8.07 10.35
N LEU A 128 22.97 -7.17 10.49
CA LEU A 128 24.35 -7.37 10.05
C LEU A 128 25.33 -7.60 11.21
N GLU A 129 24.97 -7.28 12.47
CA GLU A 129 25.83 -7.40 13.67
C GLU A 129 27.29 -6.95 13.43
N ASN A 130 27.51 -5.76 12.86
CA ASN A 130 28.83 -5.24 12.43
C ASN A 130 29.62 -6.11 11.42
N GLY A 131 29.02 -7.17 10.89
CA GLY A 131 29.56 -8.04 9.86
C GLY A 131 29.10 -7.66 8.44
N THR A 132 29.52 -8.47 7.47
CA THR A 132 29.12 -8.33 6.05
C THR A 132 28.03 -9.33 5.64
N VAL A 133 27.54 -10.17 6.58
CA VAL A 133 26.60 -11.26 6.32
C VAL A 133 25.35 -11.04 7.15
N TRP A 134 24.19 -11.12 6.49
CA TRP A 134 22.90 -10.98 7.13
C TRP A 134 22.64 -12.15 8.10
N ASN A 135 22.45 -11.86 9.38
CA ASN A 135 22.12 -12.83 10.40
C ASN A 135 20.64 -13.22 10.28
N SER A 136 20.37 -14.31 9.55
CA SER A 136 19.02 -14.87 9.43
C SER A 136 18.53 -15.58 10.69
N GLN A 137 19.36 -15.72 11.72
CA GLN A 137 19.08 -16.49 12.93
C GLN A 137 18.76 -15.62 14.16
N CYS A 138 18.88 -14.30 14.07
CA CYS A 138 18.56 -13.36 15.17
C CYS A 138 17.14 -13.53 15.72
N GLY A 139 16.18 -13.90 14.87
CA GLY A 139 14.78 -14.11 15.26
C GLY A 139 14.48 -15.47 15.89
N VAL A 140 15.42 -16.42 15.95
CA VAL A 140 15.17 -17.78 16.46
C VAL A 140 14.89 -17.74 17.96
N GLY A 141 13.75 -18.32 18.38
CA GLY A 141 13.34 -18.34 19.79
C GLY A 141 13.01 -16.97 20.38
N ALA A 142 12.89 -15.92 19.55
CA ALA A 142 12.65 -14.56 20.04
C ALA A 142 11.35 -14.43 20.85
N GLN A 143 10.30 -15.19 20.54
CA GLN A 143 9.02 -15.15 21.26
C GLN A 143 9.12 -15.55 22.74
N VAL A 144 10.11 -16.39 23.10
CA VAL A 144 10.32 -16.88 24.47
C VAL A 144 11.42 -16.12 25.22
N MET A 145 12.06 -15.14 24.59
CA MET A 145 13.04 -14.29 25.26
C MET A 145 12.36 -13.29 26.21
N ASP A 146 13.06 -12.96 27.29
CA ASP A 146 12.69 -11.82 28.13
C ASP A 146 12.72 -10.52 27.31
N GLU A 147 11.77 -9.61 27.54
CA GLU A 147 11.66 -8.35 26.77
C GLU A 147 12.96 -7.53 26.80
N PHE A 148 13.67 -7.55 27.93
CA PHE A 148 14.94 -6.84 28.09
C PHE A 148 16.04 -7.36 27.15
N THR A 149 16.00 -8.66 26.83
CA THR A 149 16.93 -9.27 25.87
C THR A 149 16.42 -9.05 24.45
N ALA A 150 15.12 -9.29 24.23
CA ALA A 150 14.47 -9.15 22.92
C ALA A 150 14.65 -7.74 22.32
N GLN A 151 14.55 -6.67 23.11
CA GLN A 151 14.72 -5.29 22.63
C GLN A 151 16.08 -5.00 21.97
N SER A 152 17.12 -5.78 22.30
CA SER A 152 18.47 -5.60 21.75
C SER A 152 18.69 -6.37 20.44
N VAL A 153 17.78 -7.29 20.10
CA VAL A 153 17.92 -8.20 18.95
C VAL A 153 16.83 -7.95 17.91
N ILE A 154 15.59 -7.69 18.36
CA ILE A 154 14.42 -7.50 17.50
C ILE A 154 13.63 -6.23 17.84
N PHE A 155 12.87 -5.73 16.86
CA PHE A 155 11.91 -4.66 17.08
C PHE A 155 10.73 -5.18 17.91
N LEU A 156 10.48 -4.58 19.08
CA LEU A 156 9.35 -4.95 19.95
C LEU A 156 8.01 -4.35 19.51
N GLY A 157 8.07 -3.21 18.81
CA GLY A 157 6.87 -2.47 18.43
C GLY A 157 6.11 -3.13 17.29
N GLY A 158 4.79 -3.21 17.42
CA GLY A 158 3.90 -3.66 16.35
C GLY A 158 3.84 -2.70 15.17
N CYS A 159 3.62 -3.24 13.98
CA CYS A 159 3.56 -2.48 12.75
C CYS A 159 2.33 -1.58 12.66
N LEU A 160 1.21 -1.89 13.31
CA LEU A 160 0.02 -1.04 13.29
C LEU A 160 0.28 0.32 13.95
N GLY A 161 0.88 0.32 15.13
CA GLY A 161 1.32 1.56 15.78
C GLY A 161 2.41 2.29 14.99
N GLY A 162 3.23 1.57 14.22
CA GLY A 162 4.16 2.14 13.26
C GLY A 162 3.45 2.86 12.10
N ILE A 163 2.44 2.22 11.51
CA ILE A 163 1.61 2.78 10.42
C ILE A 163 0.90 4.04 10.91
N SER A 164 0.25 4.00 12.08
CA SER A 164 -0.47 5.15 12.63
C SER A 164 0.46 6.35 12.82
N ARG A 165 1.64 6.15 13.42
CA ARG A 165 2.66 7.20 13.56
C ARG A 165 3.17 7.72 12.23
N TRP A 166 3.38 6.83 11.26
CA TRP A 166 3.81 7.23 9.91
C TRP A 166 2.75 8.10 9.23
N ILE A 167 1.46 7.75 9.36
CA ILE A 167 0.33 8.52 8.82
C ILE A 167 0.26 9.88 9.52
N GLU A 168 0.28 9.93 10.85
CA GLU A 168 0.25 11.18 11.62
C GLU A 168 1.41 12.11 11.24
N GLN A 169 2.60 11.55 11.05
CA GLN A 169 3.78 12.32 10.65
C GLN A 169 3.69 12.85 9.21
N HIS A 170 2.98 12.16 8.31
CA HIS A 170 2.92 12.48 6.89
C HIS A 170 1.54 12.95 6.41
N GLU A 171 0.59 13.21 7.32
CA GLU A 171 -0.80 13.54 6.98
C GLU A 171 -0.90 14.74 6.02
N GLY A 172 -0.08 15.77 6.24
CA GLY A 172 -0.05 16.97 5.41
C GLY A 172 0.44 16.68 3.99
N LEU A 173 1.44 15.80 3.84
CA LEU A 173 1.94 15.37 2.54
C LEU A 173 0.87 14.58 1.79
N ILE A 174 0.23 13.60 2.46
CA ILE A 174 -0.81 12.76 1.90
C ILE A 174 -2.00 13.61 1.41
N GLY A 175 -2.47 14.54 2.25
CA GLY A 175 -3.54 15.47 1.90
C GLY A 175 -3.16 16.34 0.70
N THR A 176 -1.94 16.88 0.67
CA THR A 176 -1.45 17.71 -0.44
C THR A 176 -1.41 16.93 -1.75
N VAL A 177 -0.88 15.70 -1.75
CA VAL A 177 -0.86 14.83 -2.93
C VAL A 177 -2.28 14.56 -3.43
N GLY A 178 -3.23 14.28 -2.53
CA GLY A 178 -4.63 14.07 -2.89
C GLY A 178 -5.26 15.28 -3.59
N VAL A 179 -5.06 16.49 -3.06
CA VAL A 179 -5.57 17.74 -3.67
C VAL A 179 -4.95 17.98 -5.03
N VAL A 180 -3.63 17.76 -5.19
CA VAL A 180 -2.94 17.92 -6.46
C VAL A 180 -3.47 16.95 -7.52
N VAL A 181 -3.70 15.68 -7.16
CA VAL A 181 -4.26 14.67 -8.07
C VAL A 181 -5.64 15.09 -8.57
N VAL A 182 -6.54 15.49 -7.66
CA VAL A 182 -7.88 15.96 -8.03
C VAL A 182 -7.80 17.21 -8.92
N GLY A 183 -6.91 18.16 -8.59
CA GLY A 183 -6.69 19.37 -9.38
C GLY A 183 -6.24 19.08 -10.82
N ILE A 184 -5.30 18.14 -10.99
CA ILE A 184 -4.83 17.70 -12.32
C ILE A 184 -5.99 17.05 -13.11
N GLN A 185 -6.81 16.21 -12.47
CA GLN A 185 -7.95 15.58 -13.14
C GLN A 185 -9.00 16.61 -13.58
N ILE A 186 -9.33 17.59 -12.73
CA ILE A 186 -10.25 18.68 -13.07
C ILE A 186 -9.71 19.48 -14.26
N LEU A 187 -8.42 19.81 -14.26
CA LEU A 187 -7.78 20.52 -15.37
C LEU A 187 -7.83 19.68 -16.66
N ALA A 188 -7.58 18.37 -16.58
CA ALA A 188 -7.65 17.47 -17.74
C ALA A 188 -9.07 17.45 -18.35
N VAL A 189 -10.11 17.37 -17.52
CA VAL A 189 -11.52 17.43 -17.98
C VAL A 189 -11.83 18.80 -18.57
N PHE A 190 -11.37 19.89 -17.95
CA PHE A 190 -11.56 21.24 -18.47
C PHE A 190 -10.93 21.40 -19.87
N ILE A 191 -9.68 20.95 -20.04
CA ILE A 191 -9.00 20.99 -21.34
C ILE A 191 -9.74 20.11 -22.37
N ALA A 192 -10.11 18.88 -22.00
CA ALA A 192 -10.80 17.95 -22.89
C ALA A 192 -12.17 18.50 -23.36
N THR A 193 -12.94 19.10 -22.45
CA THR A 193 -14.24 19.69 -22.79
C THR A 193 -14.11 20.92 -23.68
N ARG A 194 -13.11 21.78 -23.46
CA ARG A 194 -12.82 22.92 -24.34
C ARG A 194 -12.36 22.48 -25.72
N LEU A 195 -11.53 21.45 -25.81
CA LEU A 195 -11.11 20.87 -27.07
C LEU A 195 -12.31 20.27 -27.83
N LEU A 196 -13.20 19.57 -27.13
CA LEU A 196 -14.43 19.03 -27.72
C LEU A 196 -15.33 20.13 -28.31
N GLU A 197 -15.51 21.23 -27.57
CA GLU A 197 -16.27 22.41 -28.02
C GLU A 197 -15.65 23.03 -29.28
N ASN A 198 -14.32 23.17 -29.32
CA ASN A 198 -13.60 23.67 -30.49
C ASN A 198 -13.77 22.78 -31.73
N ILE A 199 -13.65 21.46 -31.58
CA ILE A 199 -13.83 20.52 -32.70
C ILE A 199 -15.27 20.58 -33.24
N HIS A 200 -16.27 20.67 -32.36
CA HIS A 200 -17.66 20.82 -32.77
C HIS A 200 -17.91 22.13 -33.52
N ARG A 201 -17.33 23.25 -33.07
CA ARG A 201 -17.42 24.53 -33.78
C ARG A 201 -16.78 24.45 -35.17
N HIS A 202 -15.59 23.87 -35.30
CA HIS A 202 -14.94 23.70 -36.61
C HIS A 202 -15.78 22.86 -37.57
N LYS A 203 -16.38 21.76 -37.11
CA LYS A 203 -17.27 20.93 -37.94
C LYS A 203 -18.62 21.58 -38.27
N ALA A 204 -19.08 22.53 -37.45
CA ALA A 204 -20.31 23.27 -37.73
C ALA A 204 -20.15 24.38 -38.78
N HIS A 205 -18.91 24.85 -39.00
CA HIS A 205 -18.57 25.90 -39.97
C HIS A 205 -17.95 25.38 -41.28
N ALA A 206 -17.67 24.07 -41.37
CA ALA A 206 -17.17 23.40 -42.58
C ALA A 206 -18.32 22.71 -43.32
#